data_AF-A0A1H8V5P7-F1
#
_entry.id   AF-A0A1H8V5P7-F1
#
_cell.length_a   1.000
_cell.length_b   1.000
_cell.length_c   1.000
_cell.angle_alpha   90.00
_cell.angle_beta   90.00
_cell.angle_gamma   90.00
#
_symmetry.space_group_name_H-M   'P 1'
#
loop_
_entity.id
_entity.type
_entity.pdbx_description
1 polymer ?
#
loop_
_entity_poly.entity_id
_entity_poly.type
_entity_poly.pdbx_seq_one_letter_code
_entity_poly.pdbx_strand_id
1 'polypeptide(L)'
;MNLWRRLVDWLLREQRARREELARVEDPELLKAEWRGQRQRLTLWLASAALGAGLFGMIIGQLMYQRTHPDPWSAEARRPVILGVDSRQEAGRFELLITADRSLFYERYRPEGALSLRLPRARWDGGERQGRVVRPGGSFSWAVRQDGQDLKILLVGVGGALQASDRIVEEGENWVLHVEVPLTP
;
A
#
# COMPACT_ATOMS: atom_id res chain seq x y z
N MET A 1 12.54 -8.61 93.20
CA MET A 1 13.79 -8.03 92.66
C MET A 1 13.83 -8.17 91.14
N ASN A 2 12.96 -7.49 90.37
CA ASN A 2 12.94 -7.59 88.88
C ASN A 2 12.32 -6.40 88.12
N LEU A 3 11.85 -5.34 88.80
CA LEU A 3 11.25 -4.17 88.15
C LEU A 3 12.29 -3.11 87.73
N TRP A 4 13.34 -2.91 88.52
CA TRP A 4 14.40 -1.94 88.24
C TRP A 4 15.23 -2.24 86.99
N ARG A 5 15.52 -3.53 86.71
CA ARG A 5 16.26 -3.91 85.49
C ARG A 5 15.45 -3.64 84.22
N ARG A 6 14.13 -3.90 84.24
CA ARG A 6 13.26 -3.64 83.08
C ARG A 6 13.15 -2.16 82.74
N LEU A 7 13.12 -1.29 83.75
CA LEU A 7 13.05 0.15 83.56
C LEU A 7 14.36 0.71 82.97
N VAL A 8 15.51 0.20 83.43
CA VAL A 8 16.82 0.56 82.88
C VAL A 8 16.99 0.05 81.44
N ASP A 9 16.55 -1.17 81.14
CA ASP A 9 16.59 -1.73 79.79
C ASP A 9 15.62 -1.04 78.81
N TRP A 10 14.54 -0.45 79.33
CA TRP A 10 13.61 0.34 78.52
C TRP A 10 14.20 1.72 78.19
N LEU A 11 14.75 2.42 79.18
CA LEU A 11 15.40 3.72 78.99
C LEU A 11 16.65 3.63 78.09
N LEU A 12 17.43 2.55 78.20
CA LEU A 12 18.61 2.31 77.36
C LEU A 12 18.26 2.01 75.89
N ARG A 13 17.06 1.49 75.62
CA ARG A 13 16.58 1.24 74.25
C ARG A 13 16.11 2.52 73.59
N GLU A 14 15.40 3.36 74.34
CA GLU A 14 14.88 4.63 73.83
C GLU A 14 16.00 5.65 73.54
N GLN A 15 17.06 5.63 74.35
CA GLN A 15 18.28 6.42 74.11
C GLN A 15 19.06 5.94 72.88
N ARG A 16 19.06 4.64 72.56
CA ARG A 16 19.70 4.11 71.34
C ARG A 16 18.91 4.47 70.09
N ALA A 17 17.59 4.31 70.12
CA ALA A 17 16.73 4.65 68.99
C ALA A 17 16.85 6.14 68.60
N ARG A 18 16.89 7.04 69.59
CA ARG A 18 17.10 8.48 69.33
C ARG A 18 18.51 8.81 68.81
N ARG A 19 19.54 8.08 69.25
CA ARG A 19 20.91 8.26 68.72
C ARG A 19 21.03 7.75 67.28
N GLU A 20 20.33 6.68 66.92
CA GLU A 20 20.30 6.14 65.56
C GLU A 20 19.51 7.04 64.59
N GLU A 21 18.42 7.67 65.05
CA GLU A 21 17.69 8.67 64.25
C GLU A 21 18.50 9.96 64.03
N LEU A 22 19.26 10.42 65.03
CA LEU A 22 20.14 11.59 64.88
C LEU A 22 21.35 11.30 63.98
N ALA A 23 21.94 10.10 64.06
CA ALA A 23 23.02 9.67 63.17
C ALA A 23 22.58 9.57 61.69
N ARG A 24 21.30 9.28 61.43
CA ARG A 24 20.74 9.26 60.06
C ARG A 24 20.55 10.66 59.46
N VAL A 25 20.42 11.69 60.29
CA VAL A 25 20.16 13.08 59.84
C VAL A 25 21.46 13.85 59.57
N GLU A 26 22.61 13.38 60.05
CA GLU A 26 23.87 14.16 60.06
C GLU A 26 24.94 13.71 59.04
N ASP A 27 24.66 12.73 58.15
CA ASP A 27 25.62 12.23 57.15
C ASP A 27 25.30 12.72 55.70
N PRO A 28 25.84 13.87 55.26
CA PRO A 28 25.63 14.42 53.91
C PRO A 28 26.28 13.58 52.79
N GLU A 29 27.19 12.66 53.12
CA GLU A 29 27.88 11.78 52.17
C GLU A 29 27.03 10.56 51.77
N LEU A 30 26.22 10.01 52.67
CA LEU A 30 25.31 8.88 52.37
C LEU A 30 24.16 9.31 51.45
N LEU A 31 23.59 10.49 51.67
CA LEU A 31 22.58 11.10 50.80
C LEU A 31 23.09 11.36 49.37
N LYS A 32 24.36 11.76 49.22
CA LYS A 32 25.00 11.98 47.90
C LYS A 32 25.34 10.68 47.17
N ALA A 33 25.60 9.59 47.91
CA ALA A 33 25.84 8.27 47.32
C ALA A 33 24.53 7.65 46.79
N GLU A 34 23.43 7.76 47.54
CA GLU A 34 22.11 7.28 47.11
C GLU A 34 21.57 8.07 45.90
N TRP A 35 21.75 9.40 45.88
CA TRP A 35 21.33 10.26 44.76
C TRP A 35 22.04 9.94 43.43
N ARG A 36 23.29 9.47 43.46
CA ARG A 36 24.05 9.12 42.24
C ARG A 36 23.55 7.83 41.59
N GLY A 37 23.17 6.83 42.39
CA GLY A 37 22.65 5.55 41.89
C GLY A 37 21.25 5.67 41.26
N GLN A 38 20.37 6.49 41.83
CA GLN A 38 19.02 6.70 41.30
C GLN A 38 19.00 7.51 40.00
N ARG A 39 19.90 8.49 39.85
CA ARG A 39 19.97 9.36 38.65
C ARG A 39 20.34 8.61 37.38
N GLN A 40 21.25 7.64 37.46
CA GLN A 40 21.71 6.87 36.29
C GLN A 40 20.60 6.02 35.64
N ARG A 41 19.71 5.45 36.45
CA ARG A 41 18.57 4.67 35.94
C ARG A 41 17.53 5.55 35.25
N LEU A 42 17.31 6.75 35.78
CA LEU A 42 16.42 7.76 35.19
C LEU A 42 16.95 8.32 33.87
N THR A 43 18.26 8.59 33.78
CA THR A 43 18.86 9.06 32.53
C THR A 43 18.87 8.00 31.44
N LEU A 44 19.11 6.73 31.78
CA LEU A 44 19.00 5.61 30.83
C LEU A 44 17.57 5.42 30.29
N TRP A 45 16.56 5.61 31.15
CA TRP A 45 15.14 5.57 30.75
C TRP A 45 14.78 6.75 29.83
N LEU A 46 15.17 7.97 30.19
CA LEU A 46 14.93 9.17 29.38
C LEU A 46 15.65 9.11 28.02
N ALA A 47 16.90 8.64 28.00
CA ALA A 47 17.65 8.48 26.76
C ALA A 47 16.97 7.47 25.82
N SER A 48 16.48 6.35 26.36
CA SER A 48 15.75 5.34 25.57
C SER A 48 14.42 5.86 25.04
N ALA A 49 13.67 6.62 25.85
CA ALA A 49 12.42 7.23 25.42
C ALA A 49 12.61 8.27 24.30
N ALA A 50 13.65 9.10 24.41
CA ALA A 50 14.00 10.08 23.37
C ALA A 50 14.41 9.40 22.05
N LEU A 51 15.17 8.30 22.13
CA LEU A 51 15.58 7.50 20.97
C LEU A 51 14.38 6.86 20.27
N GLY A 52 13.43 6.31 21.05
CA GLY A 52 12.19 5.75 20.52
C GLY A 52 11.32 6.79 19.82
N ALA A 53 11.14 7.96 20.43
CA ALA A 53 10.37 9.06 19.84
C ALA A 53 10.98 9.57 18.52
N GLY A 54 12.31 9.69 18.45
CA GLY A 54 13.01 10.11 17.23
C GLY A 54 12.87 9.11 16.08
N LEU A 55 13.07 7.81 16.35
CA LEU A 55 12.89 6.76 15.34
C LEU A 55 11.44 6.67 14.86
N PHE A 56 10.47 6.80 15.77
CA PHE A 56 9.05 6.75 15.41
C PHE A 56 8.63 7.97 14.58
N GLY A 57 9.12 9.16 14.92
CA GLY A 57 8.90 10.38 14.12
C GLY A 57 9.48 10.26 12.71
N MET A 58 10.66 9.65 12.57
CA MET A 58 11.30 9.44 11.27
C MET A 58 10.52 8.45 10.39
N ILE A 59 10.01 7.36 10.97
CA ILE A 59 9.17 6.37 10.26
C ILE A 59 7.87 7.02 9.76
N ILE A 60 7.19 7.81 10.61
CA ILE A 60 5.96 8.51 10.22
C ILE A 60 6.23 9.58 9.16
N GLY A 61 7.32 10.34 9.31
CA GLY A 61 7.73 11.35 8.33
C GLY A 61 8.00 10.76 6.96
N GLN A 62 8.69 9.61 6.91
CA GLN A 62 8.97 8.90 5.66
C GLN A 62 7.69 8.36 5.00
N LEU A 63 6.74 7.84 5.80
CA LEU A 63 5.45 7.35 5.30
C LEU A 63 4.61 8.49 4.68
N MET A 64 4.66 9.69 5.24
CA MET A 64 3.96 10.87 4.73
C MET A 64 4.63 11.46 3.48
N TYR A 65 5.96 11.43 3.40
CA TYR A 65 6.71 11.93 2.24
C TYR A 65 6.48 11.07 0.97
N GLN A 66 6.43 9.75 1.11
CA GLN A 66 6.11 8.84 0.00
C GLN A 66 4.68 9.04 -0.56
N ARG A 67 3.74 9.52 0.26
CA ARG A 67 2.36 9.81 -0.18
C ARG A 67 2.26 11.06 -1.05
N THR A 68 3.13 12.04 -0.85
CA THR A 68 3.06 13.34 -1.52
C THR A 68 4.03 13.47 -2.69
N HIS A 69 5.09 12.67 -2.73
CA HIS A 69 6.01 12.58 -3.87
C HIS A 69 6.06 11.13 -4.37
N PRO A 70 5.17 10.73 -5.30
CA PRO A 70 5.31 9.44 -5.97
C PRO A 70 6.67 9.42 -6.68
N ASP A 71 7.49 8.46 -6.31
CA ASP A 71 8.84 8.26 -6.85
C ASP A 71 8.77 8.16 -8.39
N PRO A 72 9.49 8.97 -9.19
CA PRO A 72 9.45 8.91 -10.65
C PRO A 72 9.96 7.57 -11.21
N TRP A 73 10.64 6.76 -10.39
CA TRP A 73 11.04 5.40 -10.73
C TRP A 73 10.07 4.32 -10.21
N SER A 74 8.99 4.70 -9.52
CA SER A 74 7.95 3.75 -9.10
C SER A 74 7.22 3.16 -10.31
N ALA A 75 6.84 1.88 -10.21
CA ALA A 75 6.06 1.19 -11.25
C ALA A 75 4.70 1.87 -11.54
N GLU A 76 4.27 2.80 -10.69
CA GLU A 76 3.11 3.67 -10.88
C GLU A 76 3.31 4.67 -12.03
N ALA A 77 4.51 5.27 -12.15
CA ALA A 77 4.87 6.20 -13.22
C ALA A 77 5.11 5.49 -14.57
N ARG A 78 5.34 4.17 -14.53
CA ARG A 78 5.49 3.32 -15.73
C ARG A 78 4.17 2.73 -16.25
N ARG A 79 3.03 3.10 -15.67
CA ARG A 79 1.73 2.59 -16.11
C ARG A 79 1.39 3.09 -17.51
N PRO A 80 1.01 2.21 -18.44
CA PRO A 80 0.52 2.64 -19.74
C PRO A 80 -0.78 3.41 -19.58
N VAL A 81 -0.83 4.59 -20.19
CA VAL A 81 -2.02 5.44 -20.23
C VAL A 81 -2.71 5.22 -21.55
N ILE A 82 -3.98 4.83 -21.49
CA ILE A 82 -4.81 4.66 -22.66
C ILE A 82 -5.28 6.03 -23.10
N LEU A 83 -4.90 6.41 -24.31
CA LEU A 83 -5.19 7.70 -24.93
C LEU A 83 -6.55 7.70 -25.61
N GLY A 84 -6.98 6.55 -26.14
CA GLY A 84 -8.22 6.43 -26.89
C GLY A 84 -8.70 5.00 -27.07
N VAL A 85 -10.02 4.86 -27.23
CA VAL A 85 -10.69 3.61 -27.57
C VAL A 85 -11.66 3.89 -28.72
N ASP A 86 -11.32 3.40 -29.90
CA ASP A 86 -12.07 3.62 -31.12
C ASP A 86 -12.58 2.29 -31.68
N SER A 87 -13.81 2.30 -32.17
CA SER A 87 -14.40 1.16 -32.87
C SER A 87 -14.63 1.52 -34.32
N ARG A 88 -14.08 0.73 -35.24
CA ARG A 88 -14.29 0.85 -36.68
C ARG A 88 -15.04 -0.37 -37.20
N GLN A 89 -16.04 -0.12 -38.02
CA GLN A 89 -16.77 -1.18 -38.70
C GLN A 89 -16.66 -0.95 -40.20
N GLU A 90 -16.02 -1.90 -40.88
CA GLU A 90 -15.91 -1.96 -42.33
C GLU A 90 -16.77 -3.11 -42.88
N ALA A 91 -16.97 -3.14 -44.20
CA ALA A 91 -17.94 -4.04 -44.87
C ALA A 91 -17.76 -5.55 -44.59
N GLY A 92 -16.61 -5.99 -44.04
CA GLY A 92 -16.37 -7.39 -43.67
C GLY A 92 -15.64 -7.60 -42.33
N ARG A 93 -15.26 -6.53 -41.63
CA ARG A 93 -14.55 -6.65 -40.34
C ARG A 93 -14.98 -5.56 -39.36
N PHE A 94 -15.00 -5.93 -38.09
CA PHE A 94 -15.03 -5.01 -36.99
C PHE A 94 -13.65 -4.94 -36.38
N GLU A 95 -13.20 -3.74 -36.05
CA GLU A 95 -11.90 -3.48 -35.45
C GLU A 95 -12.09 -2.57 -34.24
N LEU A 96 -11.54 -2.99 -33.10
CA LEU A 96 -11.46 -2.18 -31.89
C LEU A 96 -9.99 -1.80 -31.69
N LEU A 97 -9.74 -0.49 -31.64
CA LEU A 97 -8.43 0.12 -31.53
C LEU A 97 -8.28 0.70 -30.12
N ILE A 98 -7.27 0.25 -29.40
CA ILE A 98 -6.93 0.76 -28.07
C ILE A 98 -5.55 1.39 -28.17
N THR A 99 -5.52 2.72 -28.13
CA THR A 99 -4.29 3.51 -28.28
C THR A 99 -3.71 3.84 -26.93
N ALA A 100 -2.40 3.64 -26.76
CA ALA A 100 -1.67 3.94 -25.54
C ALA A 100 -0.40 4.74 -25.80
N ASP A 101 0.03 5.47 -24.77
CA ASP A 101 1.24 6.31 -24.78
C ASP A 101 2.56 5.52 -24.77
N ARG A 102 2.49 4.21 -24.48
CA ARG A 102 3.66 3.33 -24.35
C ARG A 102 3.28 1.87 -24.57
N SER A 103 4.30 1.02 -24.66
CA SER A 103 4.15 -0.41 -24.87
C SER A 103 3.16 -1.06 -23.89
N LEU A 104 2.25 -1.85 -24.46
CA LEU A 104 1.19 -2.55 -23.74
C LEU A 104 1.54 -4.02 -23.58
N PHE A 105 1.20 -4.57 -22.42
CA PHE A 105 1.16 -6.01 -22.19
C PHE A 105 -0.27 -6.39 -21.86
N TYR A 106 -0.72 -7.54 -22.35
CA TYR A 106 -2.06 -8.03 -22.08
C TYR A 106 -2.09 -9.54 -21.89
N GLU A 107 -3.00 -9.97 -21.04
CA GLU A 107 -3.36 -11.37 -20.84
C GLU A 107 -4.59 -11.68 -21.68
N ARG A 108 -4.50 -12.74 -22.48
CA ARG A 108 -5.59 -13.19 -23.34
C ARG A 108 -6.29 -14.38 -22.72
N TYR A 109 -7.60 -14.27 -22.56
CA TYR A 109 -8.46 -15.35 -22.09
C TYR A 109 -9.60 -15.58 -23.09
N ARG A 110 -9.78 -16.83 -23.53
CA ARG A 110 -10.79 -17.19 -24.54
C ARG A 110 -11.75 -18.26 -23.99
N PRO A 111 -12.78 -17.86 -23.26
CA PRO A 111 -13.89 -18.73 -22.95
C PRO A 111 -14.71 -19.03 -24.21
N GLU A 112 -15.47 -20.12 -24.23
CA GLU A 112 -16.28 -20.51 -25.39
C GLU A 112 -17.21 -19.36 -25.82
N GLY A 113 -17.08 -18.90 -27.07
CA GLY A 113 -17.91 -17.83 -27.63
C GLY A 113 -17.56 -16.41 -27.18
N ALA A 114 -16.48 -16.21 -26.41
CA ALA A 114 -16.08 -14.89 -25.94
C ALA A 114 -14.55 -14.68 -25.99
N LEU A 115 -14.13 -13.42 -26.04
CA LEU A 115 -12.74 -12.99 -25.92
C LEU A 115 -12.65 -11.99 -24.77
N SER A 116 -11.79 -12.26 -23.80
CA SER A 116 -11.45 -11.34 -22.73
C SER A 116 -9.97 -11.01 -22.81
N LEU A 117 -9.64 -9.72 -22.91
CA LEU A 117 -8.28 -9.22 -22.80
C LEU A 117 -8.18 -8.40 -21.52
N ARG A 118 -7.14 -8.66 -20.73
CA ARG A 118 -6.84 -7.89 -19.53
C ARG A 118 -5.51 -7.19 -19.73
N LEU A 119 -5.49 -5.88 -19.59
CA LEU A 119 -4.30 -5.06 -19.69
C LEU A 119 -3.90 -4.65 -18.27
N PRO A 120 -2.87 -5.29 -17.68
CA PRO A 120 -2.51 -5.05 -16.29
C PRO A 120 -1.99 -3.63 -16.09
N ARG A 121 -2.45 -2.97 -15.03
CA ARG A 121 -2.00 -1.61 -14.65
C ARG A 121 -2.18 -0.53 -15.73
N ALA A 122 -2.99 -0.80 -16.75
CA ALA A 122 -3.35 0.19 -17.76
C ALA A 122 -4.35 1.18 -17.15
N ARG A 123 -4.08 2.47 -17.33
CA ARG A 123 -4.95 3.55 -16.84
C ARG A 123 -5.83 4.05 -17.97
N TRP A 124 -7.14 4.06 -17.77
CA TRP A 124 -8.11 4.63 -18.69
C TRP A 124 -9.08 5.55 -17.96
N ASP A 125 -9.07 6.83 -18.32
CA ASP A 125 -9.91 7.86 -17.72
C ASP A 125 -11.17 8.17 -18.57
N GLY A 126 -11.30 7.57 -19.76
CA GLY A 126 -12.41 7.82 -20.69
C GLY A 126 -13.70 7.02 -20.42
N GLY A 127 -13.82 6.41 -19.23
CA GLY A 127 -15.01 5.72 -18.75
C GLY A 127 -15.31 4.38 -19.47
N GLU A 128 -16.47 3.80 -19.16
CA GLU A 128 -16.89 2.57 -19.83
C GLU A 128 -17.33 2.85 -21.28
N ARG A 129 -16.78 2.07 -22.22
CA ARG A 129 -17.12 2.12 -23.64
C ARG A 129 -17.68 0.77 -24.02
N GLN A 130 -18.82 0.75 -24.70
CA GLN A 130 -19.45 -0.50 -25.11
C GLN A 130 -20.21 -0.32 -26.41
N GLY A 131 -20.46 -1.43 -27.08
CA GLY A 131 -21.26 -1.47 -28.29
C GLY A 131 -21.72 -2.86 -28.64
N ARG A 132 -22.61 -2.93 -29.62
CA ARG A 132 -23.13 -4.19 -30.17
C ARG A 132 -23.03 -4.15 -31.68
N VAL A 133 -22.57 -5.25 -32.26
CA VAL A 133 -22.41 -5.41 -33.70
C VAL A 133 -23.26 -6.60 -34.15
N VAL A 134 -24.07 -6.38 -35.18
CA VAL A 134 -24.91 -7.40 -35.79
C VAL A 134 -24.21 -7.94 -37.03
N ARG A 135 -24.22 -9.26 -37.23
CA ARG A 135 -23.61 -9.94 -38.38
C ARG A 135 -24.53 -11.04 -38.90
N PRO A 136 -24.34 -11.52 -40.14
CA PRO A 136 -25.04 -12.71 -40.61
C PRO A 136 -24.81 -13.89 -39.66
N GLY A 137 -25.88 -14.54 -39.20
CA GLY A 137 -25.80 -15.68 -38.29
C GLY A 137 -25.56 -15.33 -36.82
N GLY A 138 -25.56 -14.06 -36.40
CA GLY A 138 -25.50 -13.74 -34.96
C GLY A 138 -25.25 -12.27 -34.63
N SER A 139 -24.82 -12.02 -33.41
CA SER A 139 -24.35 -10.70 -32.97
C SER A 139 -23.23 -10.86 -31.96
N PHE A 140 -22.44 -9.83 -31.74
CA PHE A 140 -21.55 -9.80 -30.58
C PHE A 140 -21.62 -8.44 -29.91
N SER A 141 -21.41 -8.44 -28.60
CA SER A 141 -21.26 -7.23 -27.80
C SER A 141 -19.81 -7.07 -27.44
N TRP A 142 -19.35 -5.83 -27.34
CA TRP A 142 -18.03 -5.49 -26.86
C TRP A 142 -18.13 -4.45 -25.75
N ALA A 143 -17.22 -4.52 -24.80
CA ALA A 143 -17.10 -3.58 -23.70
C ALA A 143 -15.62 -3.38 -23.35
N VAL A 144 -15.27 -2.15 -23.03
CA VAL A 144 -13.95 -1.72 -22.56
C VAL A 144 -14.20 -0.91 -21.31
N ARG A 145 -13.72 -1.41 -20.17
CA ARG A 145 -13.91 -0.76 -18.88
C ARG A 145 -12.74 -0.98 -17.96
N GLN A 146 -12.48 0.01 -17.10
CA GLN A 146 -11.53 -0.14 -16.01
C GLN A 146 -12.12 -1.11 -14.96
N ASP A 147 -11.34 -2.11 -14.56
CA ASP A 147 -11.66 -3.04 -13.48
C ASP A 147 -10.53 -3.02 -12.43
N GLY A 148 -10.74 -2.25 -11.37
CA GLY A 148 -9.71 -1.96 -10.39
C GLY A 148 -8.52 -1.23 -11.03
N GLN A 149 -7.35 -1.85 -11.00
CA GLN A 149 -6.13 -1.27 -11.59
C GLN A 149 -5.90 -1.67 -13.05
N ASP A 150 -6.75 -2.53 -13.62
CA ASP A 150 -6.53 -3.08 -14.95
C ASP A 150 -7.61 -2.61 -15.92
N LEU A 151 -7.28 -2.52 -17.20
CA LEU A 151 -8.28 -2.33 -18.24
C LEU A 151 -8.75 -3.70 -18.73
N LYS A 152 -10.07 -3.93 -18.71
CA LYS A 152 -10.68 -5.14 -19.27
C LYS A 152 -11.40 -4.81 -20.57
N ILE A 153 -11.11 -5.62 -21.58
CA ILE A 153 -11.78 -5.64 -22.88
C ILE A 153 -12.50 -6.98 -22.96
N LEU A 154 -13.80 -6.94 -23.20
CA LEU A 154 -14.64 -8.12 -23.29
C LEU A 154 -15.42 -8.08 -24.59
N LEU A 155 -15.35 -9.15 -25.37
CA LEU A 155 -16.18 -9.38 -26.54
C LEU A 155 -16.95 -10.68 -26.33
N VAL A 156 -18.27 -10.66 -26.51
CA VAL A 156 -19.15 -11.82 -26.28
C VAL A 156 -20.01 -12.04 -27.51
N GLY A 157 -19.85 -13.20 -28.15
CA GLY A 157 -20.67 -13.65 -29.26
C GLY A 157 -21.99 -14.26 -28.81
N VAL A 158 -23.04 -14.00 -29.57
CA VAL A 158 -24.38 -14.58 -29.41
C VAL A 158 -24.82 -15.12 -30.76
N GLY A 159 -25.19 -16.40 -30.82
CA GLY A 159 -25.63 -17.07 -32.07
C GLY A 159 -24.52 -17.73 -32.88
N GLY A 160 -23.28 -17.79 -32.38
CA GLY A 160 -22.19 -18.51 -33.04
C GLY A 160 -20.84 -18.28 -32.37
N ALA A 161 -19.81 -19.01 -32.81
CA ALA A 161 -18.44 -18.85 -32.31
C ALA A 161 -17.91 -17.44 -32.64
N LEU A 162 -17.31 -16.78 -31.65
CA LEU A 162 -16.63 -15.50 -31.85
C LEU A 162 -15.17 -15.76 -32.23
N GLN A 163 -14.87 -15.63 -33.52
CA GLN A 163 -13.49 -15.58 -33.98
C GLN A 163 -12.99 -14.15 -33.82
N ALA A 164 -11.85 -13.97 -33.16
CA ALA A 164 -11.26 -12.67 -32.92
C ALA A 164 -9.74 -12.80 -32.94
N SER A 165 -9.08 -11.87 -33.61
CA SER A 165 -7.63 -11.74 -33.70
C SER A 165 -7.21 -10.50 -32.94
N ASP A 166 -6.04 -10.55 -32.32
CA ASP A 166 -5.48 -9.42 -31.60
C ASP A 166 -4.00 -9.29 -31.93
N ARG A 167 -3.55 -8.06 -32.10
CA ARG A 167 -2.14 -7.71 -32.34
C ARG A 167 -1.83 -6.34 -31.78
N ILE A 168 -0.61 -6.15 -31.32
CA ILE A 168 -0.09 -4.83 -30.97
C ILE A 168 0.78 -4.33 -32.12
N VAL A 169 0.58 -3.08 -32.49
CA VAL A 169 1.35 -2.38 -33.51
C VAL A 169 1.87 -1.08 -32.92
N GLU A 170 3.13 -0.74 -33.21
CA GLU A 170 3.70 0.57 -32.90
C GLU A 170 3.34 1.54 -34.03
N GLU A 171 2.61 2.60 -33.70
CA GLU A 171 2.16 3.64 -34.63
C GLU A 171 2.73 4.99 -34.21
N GLY A 172 3.90 5.33 -34.76
CA GLY A 172 4.61 6.56 -34.43
C GLY A 172 5.13 6.55 -33.00
N GLU A 173 4.63 7.45 -32.15
CA GLU A 173 4.98 7.50 -30.72
C GLU A 173 4.02 6.67 -29.84
N ASN A 174 2.97 6.09 -30.44
CA ASN A 174 1.92 5.40 -29.72
C ASN A 174 1.97 3.89 -29.98
N TRP A 175 1.34 3.15 -29.07
CA TRP A 175 1.13 1.72 -29.19
C TRP A 175 -0.35 1.44 -29.34
N VAL A 176 -0.73 0.70 -30.38
CA VAL A 176 -2.13 0.41 -30.70
C VAL A 176 -2.37 -1.09 -30.59
N LEU A 177 -3.29 -1.48 -29.72
CA LEU A 177 -3.83 -2.84 -29.70
C LEU A 177 -5.02 -2.89 -30.66
N HIS A 178 -4.86 -3.65 -31.73
CA HIS A 178 -5.90 -3.95 -32.70
C HIS A 178 -6.60 -5.24 -32.27
N VAL A 179 -7.91 -5.19 -32.10
CA VAL A 179 -8.75 -6.37 -31.89
C VAL A 179 -9.73 -6.47 -33.06
N GLU A 180 -9.51 -7.46 -33.91
CA GLU A 180 -10.24 -7.64 -35.17
C GLU A 180 -11.22 -8.81 -35.05
N VAL A 181 -12.46 -8.62 -35.51
CA VAL A 181 -13.50 -9.64 -35.58
C VAL A 181 -14.03 -9.68 -37.02
N PRO A 182 -13.88 -10.81 -37.75
CA PRO A 182 -14.51 -10.97 -39.06
C PRO A 182 -16.04 -10.94 -38.91
N LEU A 183 -16.69 -10.17 -39.79
CA LEU A 183 -18.14 -10.03 -39.87
C LEU A 183 -18.75 -10.93 -40.93
N THR A 184 -17.95 -11.36 -41.90
CA THR A 184 -18.29 -12.36 -42.90
C THR A 184 -17.65 -13.71 -42.55
N PRO A 185 -18.36 -14.83 -42.79
CA PRO A 185 -17.80 -16.17 -42.65
C PRO A 185 -16.67 -16.45 -43.66
#